data_AF-A0A6A3QXZ5-F1
#
_entry.id   AF-A0A6A3QXZ5-F1
#
_cell.length_a   1.000
_cell.length_b   1.000
_cell.length_c   1.000
_cell.angle_alpha   90.00
_cell.angle_beta   90.00
_cell.angle_gamma   90.00
#
_symmetry.space_group_name_H-M   'P 1'
#
loop_
_entity.id
_entity.type
_entity.pdbx_description
1 polymer ?
#
loop_
_entity_poly.entity_id
_entity_poly.type
_entity_poly.pdbx_seq_one_letter_code
_entity_poly.pdbx_strand_id
1 'polypeptide(L)'
;SQQAPDDPRQEKSVANALRRAGGHRHVVRYRDDFITDSELYFVQDHCAGGDLYSLVSLGEGKGTRRLSCASAMAVVAQVASGVGFLHALDIAHRDLSLENVFLKDSVCQIGDFGLATRRPRGCCGRVGKAYYMPPEVAACEEYDAKAADIWSMGVMLFILLTGSPLVSNAMTALKTFNLMVAGGGVTAILEAWEVDTSEWGPVLDLLAGMVVVDPLKRLSIEQVLEHEALTVSDDETVILIV
;
A
#
# COMPACT_ATOMS: atom_id res chain seq x y z
N SER A 1 14.21 -18.58 -4.97
CA SER A 1 13.11 -18.92 -4.06
C SER A 1 11.82 -18.39 -4.67
N GLN A 2 10.79 -19.22 -4.78
CA GLN A 2 9.52 -18.86 -5.43
C GLN A 2 8.63 -18.05 -4.48
N GLN A 3 7.91 -17.08 -5.02
CA GLN A 3 6.86 -16.33 -4.35
C GLN A 3 5.71 -17.28 -3.98
N ALA A 4 5.07 -17.10 -2.83
CA ALA A 4 3.93 -17.95 -2.48
C ALA A 4 2.80 -17.77 -3.51
N PRO A 5 2.16 -18.86 -3.98
CA PRO A 5 1.04 -18.77 -4.91
C PRO A 5 -0.20 -18.21 -4.20
N ASP A 6 -1.10 -17.59 -4.97
CA ASP A 6 -2.43 -17.20 -4.49
C ASP A 6 -3.21 -18.41 -3.98
N ASP A 7 -3.99 -18.20 -2.91
CA ASP A 7 -4.90 -19.20 -2.36
C ASP A 7 -6.36 -18.73 -2.49
N PRO A 8 -7.10 -19.21 -3.51
CA PRO A 8 -8.51 -18.83 -3.72
C PRO A 8 -9.42 -19.13 -2.52
N ARG A 9 -9.07 -20.11 -1.68
CA ARG A 9 -9.85 -20.43 -0.47
C ARG A 9 -9.59 -19.40 0.62
N GLN A 10 -8.36 -18.91 0.73
CA GLN A 10 -8.00 -17.83 1.62
C GLN A 10 -8.68 -16.53 1.21
N GLU A 11 -8.66 -16.19 -0.08
CA GLU A 11 -9.37 -15.03 -0.62
C GLU A 11 -10.88 -15.12 -0.33
N LYS A 12 -11.50 -16.30 -0.55
CA LYS A 12 -12.92 -16.52 -0.19
C LYS A 12 -13.20 -16.30 1.30
N SER A 13 -12.28 -16.69 2.18
CA SER A 13 -12.39 -16.45 3.62
C SER A 13 -12.36 -14.96 3.95
N VAL A 14 -11.49 -14.20 3.28
CA VAL A 14 -11.39 -12.73 3.38
C VAL A 14 -12.65 -12.07 2.83
N ALA A 15 -13.09 -12.41 1.62
CA ALA A 15 -14.32 -11.91 1.01
C ALA A 15 -15.54 -12.09 1.93
N ASN A 16 -15.67 -13.27 2.56
CA ASN A 16 -16.71 -13.55 3.54
C ASN A 16 -16.61 -12.70 4.81
N ALA A 17 -15.40 -12.39 5.28
CA ALA A 17 -15.19 -11.51 6.43
C ALA A 17 -15.58 -10.07 6.09
N LEU A 18 -15.15 -9.56 4.93
CA LEU A 18 -15.48 -8.21 4.44
C LEU A 18 -17.00 -8.02 4.27
N ARG A 19 -17.70 -8.99 3.67
CA ARG A 19 -19.17 -8.96 3.53
C ARG A 19 -19.89 -8.92 4.88
N ARG A 20 -19.45 -9.72 5.85
CA ARG A 20 -20.05 -9.77 7.19
C ARG A 20 -19.83 -8.47 7.98
N ALA A 21 -18.72 -7.78 7.73
CA ALA A 21 -18.41 -6.50 8.35
C ALA A 21 -19.15 -5.30 7.72
N GLY A 22 -19.95 -5.52 6.66
CA GLY A 22 -20.70 -4.46 5.98
C GLY A 22 -19.93 -3.73 4.87
N GLY A 23 -18.65 -4.05 4.68
CA GLY A 23 -17.75 -3.41 3.71
C GLY A 23 -17.25 -2.03 4.14
N HIS A 24 -16.42 -1.43 3.30
CA HIS A 24 -15.83 -0.11 3.53
C HIS A 24 -15.66 0.64 2.20
N ARG A 25 -15.83 1.97 2.19
CA ARG A 25 -15.83 2.76 0.93
C ARG A 25 -14.51 2.64 0.15
N HIS A 26 -13.40 2.44 0.86
CA HIS A 26 -12.05 2.31 0.30
C HIS A 26 -11.58 0.86 0.15
N VAL A 27 -12.50 -0.10 0.14
CA VAL A 27 -12.22 -1.53 -0.11
C VAL A 27 -13.22 -2.04 -1.15
N VAL A 28 -12.75 -2.76 -2.17
CA VAL A 28 -13.61 -3.35 -3.19
C VAL A 28 -14.65 -4.25 -2.56
N ARG A 29 -15.91 -4.02 -2.92
CA ARG A 29 -17.04 -4.77 -2.36
C ARG A 29 -17.20 -6.10 -3.09
N TYR A 30 -16.99 -7.21 -2.38
CA TYR A 30 -17.47 -8.53 -2.81
C TYR A 30 -18.99 -8.59 -2.68
N ARG A 31 -19.68 -8.86 -3.78
CA ARG A 31 -21.14 -9.02 -3.85
C ARG A 31 -21.56 -10.47 -3.69
N ASP A 32 -20.87 -11.37 -4.38
CA ASP A 32 -21.22 -12.79 -4.42
C ASP A 32 -19.98 -13.63 -4.78
N ASP A 33 -20.09 -14.95 -4.66
CA ASP A 33 -19.14 -15.90 -5.19
C ASP A 33 -19.83 -17.21 -5.60
N PHE A 34 -19.33 -17.85 -6.65
CA PHE A 34 -19.87 -19.12 -7.13
C PHE A 34 -18.78 -20.03 -7.67
N ILE A 35 -19.08 -21.32 -7.75
CA ILE A 35 -18.17 -22.33 -8.29
C ILE A 35 -18.80 -22.89 -9.56
N THR A 36 -18.03 -22.94 -10.64
CA THR A 36 -18.43 -23.58 -11.90
C THR A 36 -17.18 -24.21 -12.51
N ASP A 37 -17.31 -25.42 -13.07
CA ASP A 37 -16.19 -26.17 -13.68
C ASP A 37 -14.94 -26.31 -12.79
N SER A 38 -15.15 -26.45 -11.47
CA SER A 38 -14.09 -26.52 -10.44
C SER A 38 -13.29 -25.24 -10.23
N GLU A 39 -13.71 -24.12 -10.83
CA GLU A 39 -13.13 -22.80 -10.64
C GLU A 39 -14.01 -21.96 -9.71
N LEU A 40 -13.35 -21.11 -8.91
CA LEU A 40 -14.01 -20.19 -8.00
C LEU A 40 -14.07 -18.80 -8.65
N TYR A 41 -15.26 -18.23 -8.70
CA TYR A 41 -15.53 -16.91 -9.26
C TYR A 41 -16.00 -15.95 -8.17
N PHE A 42 -15.45 -14.74 -8.18
CA PHE A 42 -15.89 -13.64 -7.30
C PHE A 42 -16.66 -12.60 -8.11
N VAL A 43 -17.82 -12.18 -7.59
CA VAL A 43 -18.58 -11.04 -8.13
C VAL A 43 -18.26 -9.83 -7.26
N GLN A 44 -17.69 -8.79 -7.86
CA GLN A 44 -17.24 -7.58 -7.18
C GLN A 44 -17.78 -6.31 -7.84
N ASP A 45 -17.65 -5.18 -7.15
CA ASP A 45 -17.87 -3.86 -7.75
C ASP A 45 -16.87 -3.59 -8.89
N HIS A 46 -17.39 -3.15 -10.04
CA HIS A 46 -16.56 -2.72 -11.17
C HIS A 46 -15.98 -1.31 -10.92
N CYS A 47 -14.67 -1.18 -11.01
CA CYS A 47 -13.93 0.07 -10.86
C CYS A 47 -13.50 0.61 -12.23
N ALA A 48 -14.39 1.40 -12.86
CA ALA A 48 -14.20 1.84 -14.25
C ALA A 48 -13.03 2.82 -14.46
N GLY A 49 -12.50 3.42 -13.39
CA GLY A 49 -11.38 4.36 -13.47
C GLY A 49 -10.01 3.69 -13.60
N GLY A 50 -9.95 2.36 -13.66
CA GLY A 50 -8.70 1.60 -13.71
C GLY A 50 -7.98 1.59 -12.36
N ASP A 51 -6.68 1.30 -12.39
CA ASP A 51 -5.82 1.26 -11.22
C ASP A 51 -4.97 2.55 -11.08
N LEU A 52 -4.49 2.80 -9.87
CA LEU A 52 -3.72 3.99 -9.53
C LEU A 52 -2.34 4.01 -10.22
N TYR A 53 -1.74 2.86 -10.52
CA TYR A 53 -0.46 2.80 -11.24
C TYR A 53 -0.60 3.33 -12.67
N SER A 54 -1.64 2.87 -13.38
CA SER A 54 -1.99 3.34 -14.72
C SER A 54 -2.24 4.85 -14.71
N LEU A 55 -2.96 5.35 -13.70
CA LEU A 55 -3.24 6.77 -13.54
C LEU A 55 -1.96 7.62 -13.41
N VAL A 56 -1.07 7.25 -12.48
CA VAL A 56 0.18 7.97 -12.22
C VAL A 56 1.15 7.88 -13.40
N SER A 57 1.13 6.74 -14.12
CA SER A 57 1.95 6.54 -15.32
C SER A 57 1.51 7.41 -16.50
N LEU A 58 0.21 7.74 -16.60
CA LEU A 58 -0.33 8.63 -17.63
C LEU A 58 -0.11 10.13 -17.29
N GLY A 59 0.16 10.45 -16.02
CA GLY A 59 0.57 11.77 -15.53
C GLY A 59 -0.54 12.82 -15.48
N GLU A 60 -0.34 13.88 -14.67
CA GLU A 60 -1.23 15.08 -14.59
C GLU A 60 -1.11 15.98 -15.84
N GLY A 61 -1.24 15.43 -17.05
CA GLY A 61 -1.18 16.20 -18.31
C GLY A 61 0.15 16.91 -18.61
N LYS A 62 1.17 16.77 -17.74
CA LYS A 62 2.49 17.44 -17.80
C LYS A 62 3.66 16.49 -18.07
N GLY A 63 3.40 15.21 -18.30
CA GLY A 63 4.44 14.20 -18.54
C GLY A 63 5.28 13.83 -17.31
N THR A 64 4.86 14.24 -16.10
CA THR A 64 5.52 13.86 -14.84
C THR A 64 4.86 12.62 -14.25
N ARG A 65 5.66 11.58 -13.93
CA ARG A 65 5.20 10.32 -13.30
C ARG A 65 5.00 10.42 -11.78
N ARG A 66 4.78 11.63 -11.26
CA ARG A 66 4.63 11.93 -9.82
C ARG A 66 3.44 12.86 -9.60
N LEU A 67 2.88 12.82 -8.40
CA LEU A 67 1.81 13.70 -7.95
C LEU A 67 2.35 14.84 -7.07
N SER A 68 1.56 15.90 -6.93
CA SER A 68 1.76 16.89 -5.86
C SER A 68 1.61 16.25 -4.47
N CYS A 69 2.22 16.84 -3.44
CA CYS A 69 2.05 16.34 -2.06
C CYS A 69 0.57 16.28 -1.66
N ALA A 70 -0.22 17.30 -2.00
CA ALA A 70 -1.65 17.34 -1.68
C ALA A 70 -2.41 16.15 -2.33
N SER A 71 -2.15 15.88 -3.61
CA SER A 71 -2.81 14.77 -4.31
C SER A 71 -2.32 13.40 -3.83
N ALA A 72 -1.03 13.24 -3.56
CA ALA A 72 -0.48 12.02 -2.97
C ALA A 72 -1.08 11.75 -1.59
N MET A 73 -1.22 12.78 -0.75
CA MET A 73 -1.82 12.65 0.58
C MET A 73 -3.31 12.35 0.52
N ALA A 74 -4.07 12.94 -0.42
CA ALA A 74 -5.48 12.59 -0.62
C ALA A 74 -5.68 11.11 -0.98
N VAL A 75 -4.77 10.55 -1.78
CA VAL A 75 -4.74 9.11 -2.10
C VAL A 75 -4.38 8.29 -0.86
N VAL A 76 -3.29 8.64 -0.17
CA VAL A 76 -2.81 7.89 1.00
C VAL A 76 -3.83 7.93 2.14
N ALA A 77 -4.57 9.02 2.34
CA ALA A 77 -5.64 9.10 3.32
C ALA A 77 -6.73 8.04 3.07
N GLN A 78 -7.16 7.90 1.81
CA GLN A 78 -8.17 6.92 1.42
C GLN A 78 -7.66 5.48 1.58
N VAL A 79 -6.43 5.22 1.14
CA VAL A 79 -5.80 3.90 1.30
C VAL A 79 -5.62 3.57 2.78
N ALA A 80 -5.10 4.49 3.60
CA ALA A 80 -4.93 4.30 5.03
C ALA A 80 -6.27 4.02 5.73
N SER A 81 -7.34 4.73 5.36
CA SER A 81 -8.69 4.45 5.86
C SER A 81 -9.15 3.03 5.52
N GLY A 82 -8.93 2.57 4.28
CA GLY A 82 -9.20 1.18 3.86
C GLY A 82 -8.34 0.15 4.62
N VAL A 83 -7.04 0.39 4.76
CA VAL A 83 -6.12 -0.48 5.51
C VAL A 83 -6.51 -0.54 6.99
N GLY A 84 -6.90 0.58 7.59
CA GLY A 84 -7.40 0.63 8.97
C GLY A 84 -8.60 -0.28 9.18
N PHE A 85 -9.57 -0.25 8.25
CA PHE A 85 -10.70 -1.18 8.26
C PHE A 85 -10.26 -2.65 8.15
N LEU A 86 -9.33 -2.98 7.24
CA LEU A 86 -8.81 -4.34 7.09
C LEU A 86 -8.10 -4.81 8.37
N HIS A 87 -7.21 -3.99 8.91
CA HIS A 87 -6.41 -4.31 10.08
C HIS A 87 -7.27 -4.47 11.33
N ALA A 88 -8.35 -3.70 11.49
CA ALA A 88 -9.33 -3.85 12.56
C ALA A 88 -10.08 -5.20 12.50
N LEU A 89 -10.19 -5.82 11.31
CA LEU A 89 -10.75 -7.15 11.11
C LEU A 89 -9.70 -8.28 11.19
N ASP A 90 -8.48 -7.93 11.61
CA ASP A 90 -7.30 -8.81 11.63
C ASP A 90 -6.92 -9.36 10.25
N ILE A 91 -7.22 -8.58 9.20
CA ILE A 91 -6.84 -8.86 7.82
C ILE A 91 -5.61 -8.02 7.46
N ALA A 92 -4.54 -8.66 7.00
CA ALA A 92 -3.42 -8.00 6.34
C ALA A 92 -3.42 -8.34 4.85
N HIS A 93 -3.17 -7.35 3.99
CA HIS A 93 -3.31 -7.47 2.55
C HIS A 93 -2.13 -8.19 1.89
N ARG A 94 -0.90 -7.90 2.34
CA ARG A 94 0.38 -8.51 1.91
C ARG A 94 0.81 -8.26 0.46
N ASP A 95 -0.04 -7.62 -0.34
CA ASP A 95 0.30 -7.10 -1.66
C ASP A 95 -0.26 -5.69 -1.91
N LEU A 96 -0.11 -4.77 -0.94
CA LEU A 96 -0.47 -3.37 -1.18
C LEU A 96 0.46 -2.76 -2.22
N SER A 97 -0.12 -2.23 -3.29
CA SER A 97 0.61 -1.60 -4.38
C SER A 97 -0.32 -0.66 -5.15
N LEU A 98 0.23 0.20 -6.01
CA LEU A 98 -0.58 1.11 -6.82
C LEU A 98 -1.49 0.36 -7.81
N GLU A 99 -1.04 -0.80 -8.28
CA GLU A 99 -1.77 -1.70 -9.18
C GLU A 99 -3.00 -2.35 -8.52
N ASN A 100 -3.00 -2.48 -7.19
CA ASN A 100 -4.08 -3.09 -6.42
C ASN A 100 -4.99 -2.06 -5.74
N VAL A 101 -4.84 -0.78 -6.10
CA VAL A 101 -5.76 0.30 -5.70
C VAL A 101 -6.50 0.78 -6.94
N PHE A 102 -7.80 0.50 -6.98
CA PHE A 102 -8.66 0.83 -8.11
C PHE A 102 -9.43 2.13 -7.89
N LEU A 103 -9.85 2.76 -8.98
CA LEU A 103 -10.64 3.99 -8.97
C LEU A 103 -12.09 3.71 -9.38
N LYS A 104 -13.01 4.10 -8.51
CA LYS A 104 -14.45 4.08 -8.77
C LYS A 104 -15.03 5.45 -8.41
N ASP A 105 -15.52 6.18 -9.41
CA ASP A 105 -16.07 7.53 -9.24
C ASP A 105 -15.09 8.47 -8.50
N SER A 106 -13.80 8.43 -8.89
CA SER A 106 -12.69 9.17 -8.27
C SER A 106 -12.40 8.80 -6.79
N VAL A 107 -12.91 7.67 -6.31
CA VAL A 107 -12.63 7.11 -4.98
C VAL A 107 -11.68 5.93 -5.10
N CYS A 108 -10.62 5.91 -4.30
CA CYS A 108 -9.68 4.80 -4.21
C CYS A 108 -10.32 3.61 -3.47
N GLN A 109 -10.23 2.41 -4.04
CA GLN A 109 -10.68 1.15 -3.46
C GLN A 109 -9.58 0.09 -3.52
N ILE A 110 -9.18 -0.44 -2.36
CA ILE A 110 -8.21 -1.54 -2.26
C ILE A 110 -8.87 -2.82 -2.75
N GLY A 111 -8.25 -3.53 -3.68
CA GLY A 111 -8.72 -4.82 -4.19
C GLY A 111 -7.57 -5.83 -4.31
N ASP A 112 -7.88 -6.98 -4.91
CA ASP A 112 -6.97 -8.13 -5.03
C ASP A 112 -6.48 -8.70 -3.69
N PHE A 113 -7.31 -9.55 -3.09
CA PHE A 113 -7.03 -10.17 -1.79
C PHE A 113 -6.45 -11.59 -1.92
N GLY A 114 -5.89 -11.97 -3.07
CA GLY A 114 -5.35 -13.31 -3.33
C GLY A 114 -4.23 -13.74 -2.37
N LEU A 115 -3.47 -12.76 -1.86
CA LEU A 115 -2.36 -12.95 -0.91
C LEU A 115 -2.70 -12.58 0.54
N ALA A 116 -3.90 -12.07 0.79
CA ALA A 116 -4.30 -11.54 2.08
C ALA A 116 -4.41 -12.64 3.14
N THR A 117 -4.17 -12.29 4.42
CA THR A 117 -4.24 -13.23 5.54
C THR A 117 -5.13 -12.72 6.66
N ARG A 118 -5.80 -13.66 7.35
CA ARG A 118 -6.57 -13.42 8.59
C ARG A 118 -5.79 -13.85 9.85
N ARG A 119 -4.50 -14.13 9.68
CA ARG A 119 -3.54 -14.47 10.74
C ARG A 119 -2.28 -13.67 10.46
N PRO A 120 -2.25 -12.38 10.80
CA PRO A 120 -1.19 -11.49 10.37
C PRO A 120 0.14 -11.74 11.10
N ARG A 121 0.10 -12.33 12.30
CA ARG A 121 1.30 -12.66 13.08
C ARG A 121 1.88 -14.00 12.67
N GLY A 122 3.22 -14.11 12.71
CA GLY A 122 3.92 -15.35 12.41
C GLY A 122 3.87 -15.73 10.93
N CYS A 123 3.73 -14.74 10.04
CA CYS A 123 3.75 -14.99 8.61
C CYS A 123 5.18 -15.28 8.15
N CYS A 124 5.32 -16.17 7.17
CA CYS A 124 6.59 -16.54 6.58
C CYS A 124 6.52 -16.51 5.05
N GLY A 125 7.69 -16.50 4.41
CA GLY A 125 7.81 -16.58 2.96
C GLY A 125 7.67 -15.23 2.25
N ARG A 126 8.21 -15.17 1.03
CA ARG A 126 8.17 -13.99 0.17
C ARG A 126 6.82 -13.89 -0.52
N VAL A 127 6.12 -12.79 -0.29
CA VAL A 127 4.80 -12.49 -0.87
C VAL A 127 4.75 -11.04 -1.31
N GLY A 128 3.85 -10.76 -2.25
CA GLY A 128 3.67 -9.45 -2.84
C GLY A 128 4.78 -9.02 -3.81
N LYS A 129 4.55 -7.89 -4.47
CA LYS A 129 5.43 -7.35 -5.51
C LYS A 129 6.77 -6.89 -4.93
N ALA A 130 7.88 -7.29 -5.57
CA ALA A 130 9.24 -7.09 -5.07
C ALA A 130 9.59 -5.61 -4.77
N TYR A 131 9.01 -4.65 -5.49
CA TYR A 131 9.28 -3.22 -5.30
C TYR A 131 8.64 -2.63 -4.05
N TYR A 132 7.56 -3.24 -3.56
CA TYR A 132 6.81 -2.82 -2.36
C TYR A 132 7.14 -3.68 -1.14
N MET A 133 7.96 -4.72 -1.32
CA MET A 133 8.26 -5.72 -0.30
C MET A 133 9.20 -5.15 0.78
N PRO A 134 8.86 -5.30 2.07
CA PRO A 134 9.72 -4.86 3.15
C PRO A 134 10.94 -5.77 3.34
N PRO A 135 12.02 -5.27 4.01
CA PRO A 135 13.26 -6.01 4.20
C PRO A 135 13.07 -7.36 4.90
N GLU A 136 12.24 -7.43 5.94
CA GLU A 136 11.99 -8.66 6.71
C GLU A 136 11.31 -9.76 5.88
N VAL A 137 10.40 -9.37 4.97
CA VAL A 137 9.76 -10.30 4.03
C VAL A 137 10.76 -10.75 2.97
N ALA A 138 11.57 -9.83 2.44
CA ALA A 138 12.62 -10.14 1.49
C ALA A 138 13.69 -11.07 2.10
N ALA A 139 13.98 -10.94 3.40
CA ALA A 139 14.90 -11.81 4.14
C ALA A 139 14.32 -13.20 4.43
N CYS A 140 13.05 -13.46 4.10
CA CYS A 140 12.31 -14.69 4.44
C CYS A 140 12.23 -14.93 5.96
N GLU A 141 12.23 -13.87 6.76
CA GLU A 141 12.06 -13.95 8.21
C GLU A 141 10.58 -14.18 8.56
N GLU A 142 10.32 -14.51 9.82
CA GLU A 142 8.98 -14.44 10.37
C GLU A 142 8.60 -12.97 10.59
N TYR A 143 7.42 -12.55 10.15
CA TYR A 143 7.01 -11.14 10.21
C TYR A 143 5.55 -10.96 10.64
N ASP A 144 5.25 -9.75 11.10
CA ASP A 144 3.88 -9.25 11.24
C ASP A 144 3.43 -8.65 9.91
N ALA A 145 2.41 -9.24 9.30
CA ALA A 145 1.90 -8.84 8.00
C ALA A 145 1.23 -7.45 8.00
N LYS A 146 0.72 -6.97 9.15
CA LYS A 146 0.19 -5.61 9.24
C LYS A 146 1.33 -4.59 9.20
N ALA A 147 2.43 -4.85 9.90
CA ALA A 147 3.62 -4.00 9.82
C ALA A 147 4.20 -3.98 8.39
N ALA A 148 4.17 -5.13 7.70
CA ALA A 148 4.56 -5.23 6.29
C ALA A 148 3.67 -4.38 5.37
N ASP A 149 2.35 -4.38 5.58
CA ASP A 149 1.41 -3.52 4.84
C ASP A 149 1.76 -2.03 5.00
N ILE A 150 2.14 -1.57 6.21
CA ILE A 150 2.52 -0.17 6.43
C ILE A 150 3.76 0.22 5.62
N TRP A 151 4.76 -0.66 5.52
CA TRP A 151 5.90 -0.41 4.67
C TRP A 151 5.49 -0.29 3.20
N SER A 152 4.69 -1.24 2.69
CA SER A 152 4.23 -1.22 1.31
C SER A 152 3.44 0.07 1.00
N MET A 153 2.61 0.52 1.93
CA MET A 153 1.89 1.81 1.82
C MET A 153 2.85 3.02 1.86
N GLY A 154 3.94 2.96 2.64
CA GLY A 154 5.01 3.96 2.62
C GLY A 154 5.76 4.00 1.30
N VAL A 155 6.02 2.84 0.69
CA VAL A 155 6.60 2.75 -0.66
C VAL A 155 5.64 3.30 -1.71
N MET A 156 4.32 3.09 -1.58
CA MET A 156 3.33 3.73 -2.44
C MET A 156 3.43 5.26 -2.34
N LEU A 157 3.45 5.83 -1.13
CA LEU A 157 3.63 7.27 -0.93
C LEU A 157 4.94 7.78 -1.55
N PHE A 158 6.04 7.06 -1.35
CA PHE A 158 7.33 7.39 -1.96
C PHE A 158 7.25 7.45 -3.50
N ILE A 159 6.60 6.46 -4.13
CA ILE A 159 6.42 6.42 -5.58
C ILE A 159 5.53 7.57 -6.04
N LEU A 160 4.45 7.86 -5.32
CA LEU A 160 3.55 8.97 -5.67
C LEU A 160 4.29 10.32 -5.64
N LEU A 161 5.19 10.54 -4.68
CA LEU A 161 5.93 11.79 -4.53
C LEU A 161 7.14 11.93 -5.47
N THR A 162 7.83 10.83 -5.76
CA THR A 162 9.10 10.83 -6.53
C THR A 162 8.94 10.35 -7.96
N GLY A 163 7.87 9.62 -8.25
CA GLY A 163 7.62 8.94 -9.52
C GLY A 163 8.55 7.76 -9.80
N SER A 164 9.28 7.29 -8.80
CA SER A 164 10.25 6.19 -8.92
C SER A 164 10.13 5.20 -7.76
N PRO A 165 10.31 3.89 -8.00
CA PRO A 165 10.30 2.90 -6.93
C PRO A 165 11.53 3.02 -6.04
N LEU A 166 11.34 2.90 -4.72
CA LEU A 166 12.40 2.96 -3.71
C LEU A 166 13.51 1.92 -3.97
N VAL A 167 13.10 0.72 -4.41
CA VAL A 167 14.00 -0.37 -4.83
C VAL A 167 13.59 -0.83 -6.22
N SER A 168 14.56 -0.96 -7.13
CA SER A 168 14.33 -1.26 -8.55
C SER A 168 14.65 -2.71 -8.94
N ASN A 169 15.37 -3.44 -8.09
CA ASN A 169 15.64 -4.87 -8.20
C ASN A 169 16.34 -5.38 -6.92
N ALA A 170 16.58 -6.69 -6.83
CA ALA A 170 17.24 -7.30 -5.68
C ALA A 170 18.67 -6.80 -5.42
N MET A 171 19.41 -6.36 -6.46
CA MET A 171 20.77 -5.83 -6.28
C MET A 171 20.76 -4.45 -5.66
N THR A 172 19.79 -3.61 -6.04
CA THR A 172 19.63 -2.27 -5.46
C THR A 172 19.01 -2.32 -4.08
N ALA A 173 18.11 -3.28 -3.81
CA ALA A 173 17.44 -3.43 -2.52
C ALA A 173 18.42 -3.48 -1.34
N LEU A 174 19.44 -4.35 -1.38
CA LEU A 174 20.39 -4.47 -0.27
C LEU A 174 21.18 -3.16 -0.05
N LYS A 175 21.60 -2.50 -1.13
CA LYS A 175 22.31 -1.21 -1.04
C LYS A 175 21.41 -0.11 -0.48
N THR A 176 20.17 -0.02 -0.94
CA THR A 176 19.17 0.92 -0.43
C THR A 176 18.90 0.69 1.05
N PHE A 177 18.68 -0.56 1.47
CA PHE A 177 18.43 -0.90 2.87
C PHE A 177 19.62 -0.57 3.77
N ASN A 178 20.84 -0.90 3.34
CA ASN A 178 22.05 -0.53 4.08
C ASN A 178 22.22 0.99 4.20
N LEU A 179 21.92 1.74 3.14
CA LEU A 179 21.97 3.20 3.17
C LEU A 179 20.92 3.78 4.13
N MET A 180 19.70 3.22 4.16
CA MET A 180 18.69 3.64 5.13
C MET A 180 19.13 3.36 6.58
N VAL A 181 19.70 2.18 6.86
CA VAL A 181 20.20 1.85 8.20
C VAL A 181 21.36 2.76 8.62
N ALA A 182 22.28 3.07 7.71
CA ALA A 182 23.46 3.88 8.02
C ALA A 182 23.19 5.40 8.01
N GLY A 183 22.25 5.86 7.17
CA GLY A 183 22.02 7.27 6.86
C GLY A 183 20.82 7.90 7.56
N GLY A 184 20.11 7.17 8.43
CA GLY A 184 18.97 7.73 9.17
C GLY A 184 17.61 7.57 8.49
N GLY A 185 17.43 6.52 7.68
CA GLY A 185 16.15 6.14 7.08
C GLY A 185 15.99 6.56 5.63
N VAL A 186 14.73 6.68 5.18
CA VAL A 186 14.37 7.03 3.80
C VAL A 186 14.86 8.42 3.37
N THR A 187 15.07 9.34 4.32
CA THR A 187 15.63 10.67 4.08
C THR A 187 17.01 10.61 3.42
N ALA A 188 17.87 9.67 3.83
CA ALA A 188 19.18 9.47 3.19
C ALA A 188 19.07 9.07 1.72
N ILE A 189 17.98 8.37 1.34
CA ILE A 189 17.72 8.03 -0.06
C ILE A 189 17.29 9.26 -0.84
N LEU A 190 16.39 10.05 -0.28
CA LEU A 190 15.90 11.30 -0.88
C LEU A 190 17.05 12.29 -1.11
N GLU A 191 17.95 12.43 -0.12
CA GLU A 191 19.18 13.24 -0.22
C GLU A 191 20.12 12.70 -1.31
N ALA A 192 20.38 11.39 -1.31
CA ALA A 192 21.24 10.76 -2.32
C ALA A 192 20.67 10.87 -3.75
N TRP A 193 19.37 11.07 -3.89
CA TRP A 193 18.68 11.27 -5.16
C TRP A 193 18.47 12.75 -5.51
N GLU A 194 18.95 13.67 -4.66
CA GLU A 194 18.81 15.11 -4.81
C GLU A 194 17.32 15.54 -4.96
N VAL A 195 16.42 14.85 -4.25
CA VAL A 195 15.00 15.21 -4.20
C VAL A 195 14.82 16.41 -3.30
N ASP A 196 14.23 17.48 -3.82
CA ASP A 196 13.83 18.64 -3.02
C ASP A 196 12.60 18.30 -2.16
N THR A 197 12.84 18.21 -0.85
CA THR A 197 11.84 17.87 0.18
C THR A 197 11.47 19.07 1.06
N SER A 198 11.91 20.29 0.71
CA SER A 198 11.72 21.50 1.52
C SER A 198 10.25 21.78 1.86
N GLU A 199 9.34 21.45 0.94
CA GLU A 199 7.89 21.65 1.08
C GLU A 199 7.15 20.41 1.64
N TRP A 200 7.86 19.34 2.04
CA TRP A 200 7.20 18.09 2.45
C TRP A 200 6.76 18.10 3.91
N GLY A 201 7.35 18.92 4.78
CA GLY A 201 6.89 19.13 6.16
C GLY A 201 6.44 17.83 6.88
N PRO A 202 5.18 17.76 7.39
CA PRO A 202 4.63 16.56 8.01
C PRO A 202 4.56 15.31 7.10
N VAL A 203 4.50 15.47 5.78
CA VAL A 203 4.47 14.34 4.82
C VAL A 203 5.79 13.57 4.86
N LEU A 204 6.92 14.26 5.02
CA LEU A 204 8.22 13.61 5.14
C LEU A 204 8.33 12.81 6.43
N ASP A 205 7.79 13.34 7.54
CA ASP A 205 7.76 12.65 8.84
C ASP A 205 6.92 11.37 8.77
N LEU A 206 5.72 11.46 8.16
CA LEU A 206 4.87 10.28 7.91
C LEU A 206 5.61 9.23 7.08
N LEU A 207 6.20 9.64 5.95
CA LEU A 207 6.94 8.75 5.07
C LEU A 207 8.11 8.07 5.81
N ALA A 208 8.85 8.83 6.61
CA ALA A 208 9.96 8.32 7.41
C ALA A 208 9.51 7.33 8.49
N GLY A 209 8.34 7.53 9.09
CA GLY A 209 7.75 6.61 10.06
C GLY A 209 7.17 5.32 9.46
N MET A 210 6.73 5.36 8.19
CA MET A 210 6.21 4.20 7.47
C MET A 210 7.33 3.33 6.86
N VAL A 211 8.40 3.97 6.36
CA VAL A 211 9.53 3.29 5.69
C VAL A 211 10.69 3.10 6.67
N VAL A 212 10.41 2.38 7.76
CA VAL A 212 11.39 2.02 8.80
C VAL A 212 11.80 0.55 8.64
N VAL A 213 13.12 0.31 8.54
CA VAL A 213 13.67 -1.04 8.31
C VAL A 213 13.35 -1.98 9.47
N ASP A 214 13.42 -1.49 10.70
CA ASP A 214 13.00 -2.22 11.90
C ASP A 214 11.46 -2.18 12.03
N PRO A 215 10.75 -3.30 11.81
CA PRO A 215 9.28 -3.32 11.82
C PRO A 215 8.70 -3.00 13.19
N LEU A 216 9.45 -3.15 14.29
CA LEU A 216 8.97 -2.82 15.64
C LEU A 216 8.98 -1.31 15.93
N LYS A 217 9.72 -0.53 15.13
CA LYS A 217 9.77 0.94 15.22
C LYS A 217 8.90 1.61 14.15
N ARG A 218 8.39 0.84 13.21
CA ARG A 218 7.52 1.30 12.14
C ARG A 218 6.17 1.71 12.71
N LEU A 219 5.56 2.76 12.16
CA LEU A 219 4.22 3.20 12.57
C LEU A 219 3.21 2.05 12.42
N SER A 220 2.23 2.00 13.33
CA SER A 220 1.02 1.20 13.14
C SER A 220 0.01 1.95 12.27
N ILE A 221 -1.05 1.26 11.82
CA ILE A 221 -2.10 1.92 11.03
C ILE A 221 -2.84 2.98 11.84
N GLU A 222 -3.03 2.77 13.15
CA GLU A 222 -3.64 3.74 14.05
C GLU A 222 -2.78 5.01 14.14
N GLN A 223 -1.46 4.85 14.30
CA GLN A 223 -0.54 5.98 14.34
C GLN A 223 -0.46 6.71 13.00
N VAL A 224 -0.56 5.99 11.87
CA VAL A 224 -0.67 6.61 10.54
C VAL A 224 -1.93 7.45 10.45
N LEU A 225 -3.10 6.90 10.82
CA LEU A 225 -4.39 7.60 10.73
C LEU A 225 -4.48 8.84 11.64
N GLU A 226 -3.76 8.85 12.76
CA GLU A 226 -3.69 9.98 13.70
C GLU A 226 -2.59 11.00 13.34
N HIS A 227 -1.77 10.72 12.33
CA HIS A 227 -0.63 11.54 11.97
C HIS A 227 -1.05 12.93 11.44
N GLU A 228 -0.29 13.98 11.78
CA GLU A 228 -0.58 15.37 11.39
C GLU A 228 -0.76 15.53 9.87
N ALA A 229 0.09 14.86 9.09
CA ALA A 229 -0.01 14.85 7.62
C ALA A 229 -1.38 14.40 7.07
N LEU A 230 -2.16 13.62 7.82
CA LEU A 230 -3.50 13.14 7.43
C LEU A 230 -4.65 13.87 8.12
N THR A 231 -4.41 14.51 9.27
CA THR A 231 -5.46 15.17 10.05
C THR A 231 -5.69 16.64 9.65
N VAL A 232 -4.81 17.22 8.83
CA VAL A 232 -4.91 18.63 8.39
C VAL A 232 -5.86 18.81 7.18
N SER A 233 -6.37 17.75 6.56
CA SER A 233 -7.30 17.85 5.42
C SER A 233 -8.77 17.69 5.83
N ASP A 234 -9.36 18.73 6.42
CA ASP A 234 -10.81 18.82 6.67
C ASP A 234 -11.63 19.21 5.42
N ASP A 235 -10.99 19.46 4.28
CA ASP A 235 -11.71 19.60 3.02
C ASP A 235 -11.81 18.23 2.36
N GLU A 236 -13.06 17.75 2.17
CA GLU A 236 -13.43 16.67 1.27
C GLU A 236 -12.88 16.95 -0.13
N THR A 237 -11.59 16.71 -0.31
CA THR A 237 -10.91 16.91 -1.57
C THR A 237 -11.30 15.71 -2.40
N VAL A 238 -12.45 15.84 -3.07
CA VAL A 238 -12.76 15.10 -4.28
C VAL A 238 -11.48 15.11 -5.08
N ILE A 239 -10.95 13.91 -5.35
CA ILE A 239 -9.74 13.82 -6.13
C ILE A 239 -10.05 14.47 -7.49
N LEU A 240 -9.60 15.70 -7.72
CA LEU A 240 -9.53 16.31 -9.04
C LEU A 240 -8.32 15.69 -9.74
N ILE A 241 -8.43 14.39 -10.05
CA ILE A 241 -7.68 13.83 -11.16
C ILE A 241 -8.47 14.23 -12.41
N VAL A 242 -8.26 15.46 -12.86
CA VAL A 242 -8.61 15.92 -14.21
C VAL A 242 -7.56 16.91 -14.68
#